data_AF-A0A7C9ERV4-F1
#
_entry.id   AF-A0A7C9ERV4-F1
#
_cell.length_a   1.000
_cell.length_b   1.000
_cell.length_c   1.000
_cell.angle_alpha   90.00
_cell.angle_beta   90.00
_cell.angle_gamma   90.00
#
_symmetry.space_group_name_H-M   'P 1'
#
loop_
_entity.id
_entity.type
_entity.pdbx_description
1 polymer ?
#
loop_
_entity_poly.entity_id
_entity_poly.type
_entity_poly.pdbx_seq_one_letter_code
_entity_poly.pdbx_strand_id
1 'polypeptide(L)'
;AGKFFYHSALRWFPTYGLRTIDAVIITHSHADAIGGLDDLRDWTNNVQPFIPIHVAKRDFEVMKMTHYYLIDTSVVVPGAAVSALQFNVIDEEPFIVHDLKVTPLPVWHGQGYRSLG
;
A
#
# COMPACT_ATOMS: atom_id res chain seq x y z
N ALA A 1 -17.05 7.14 5.17
CA ALA A 1 -15.59 7.03 5.04
C ALA A 1 -15.17 7.90 3.87
N GLY A 2 -14.11 8.70 4.00
CA GLY A 2 -13.66 9.59 2.91
C GLY A 2 -12.89 8.80 1.86
N LYS A 3 -12.84 9.32 0.62
CA LYS A 3 -12.05 8.76 -0.50
C LYS A 3 -10.55 8.62 -0.17
N PHE A 4 -10.07 9.35 0.83
CA PHE A 4 -8.66 9.47 1.17
C PHE A 4 -8.31 8.67 2.44
N PHE A 5 -7.18 7.95 2.38
CA PHE A 5 -6.68 7.13 3.49
C PHE A 5 -6.44 7.95 4.76
N TYR A 6 -5.69 9.06 4.65
CA TYR A 6 -5.31 9.89 5.80
C TYR A 6 -6.50 10.35 6.65
N HIS A 7 -7.55 10.87 6.01
CA HIS A 7 -8.77 11.28 6.71
C HIS A 7 -9.49 10.12 7.42
N SER A 8 -9.47 8.93 6.81
CA SER A 8 -10.06 7.73 7.42
C SER A 8 -9.21 7.24 8.59
N ALA A 9 -7.88 7.30 8.49
CA ALA A 9 -6.97 6.95 9.57
C ALA A 9 -7.14 7.89 10.77
N LEU A 10 -7.13 9.21 10.55
CA LEU A 10 -7.37 10.20 11.62
C LEU A 10 -8.70 10.00 12.35
N ARG A 11 -9.74 9.57 11.62
CA ARG A 11 -11.06 9.32 12.21
C ARG A 11 -11.09 8.02 13.01
N TRP A 12 -10.59 6.93 12.46
CA TRP A 12 -10.85 5.59 13.00
C TRP A 12 -9.73 5.07 13.89
N PHE A 13 -8.47 5.39 13.61
CA PHE A 13 -7.35 4.81 14.34
C PHE A 13 -7.36 5.22 15.82
N PRO A 14 -7.54 6.51 16.18
CA PRO A 14 -7.65 6.89 17.59
C PRO A 14 -8.87 6.28 18.29
N THR A 15 -10.01 6.16 17.57
CA THR A 15 -11.23 5.58 18.12
C THR A 15 -11.05 4.12 18.55
N TYR A 16 -10.24 3.36 17.82
CA TYR A 16 -9.98 1.94 18.11
C TYR A 16 -8.60 1.68 18.74
N GLY A 17 -7.86 2.73 19.10
CA GLY A 17 -6.51 2.59 19.64
C GLY A 17 -5.49 1.96 18.68
N LEU A 18 -5.74 2.05 17.36
CA LEU A 18 -4.84 1.54 16.33
C LEU A 18 -3.66 2.50 16.18
N ARG A 19 -2.45 1.97 16.26
CA ARG A 19 -1.22 2.77 16.14
C ARG A 19 -0.35 2.30 14.98
N THR A 20 -0.20 1.01 14.79
CA THR A 20 0.62 0.39 13.75
C THR A 20 -0.23 -0.11 12.58
N ILE A 21 0.43 -0.32 11.45
CA ILE A 21 -0.13 -0.93 10.25
C ILE A 21 0.67 -2.19 9.94
N ASP A 22 0.02 -3.34 10.04
CA ASP A 22 0.65 -4.64 9.83
C ASP A 22 0.92 -4.92 8.34
N ALA A 23 -0.02 -4.52 7.47
CA ALA A 23 0.16 -4.52 6.02
C ALA A 23 -0.85 -3.61 5.32
N VAL A 24 -0.52 -3.23 4.09
CA VAL A 24 -1.44 -2.63 3.13
C VAL A 24 -1.54 -3.54 1.91
N ILE A 25 -2.75 -3.83 1.47
CA ILE A 25 -3.02 -4.63 0.27
C ILE A 25 -3.58 -3.71 -0.80
N ILE A 26 -2.90 -3.64 -1.94
CA ILE A 26 -3.31 -2.83 -3.08
C ILE A 26 -4.12 -3.71 -4.03
N THR A 27 -5.39 -3.34 -4.23
CA THR A 27 -6.27 -4.09 -5.12
C THR A 27 -5.98 -3.83 -6.59
N HIS A 28 -5.67 -2.58 -6.91
CA HIS A 28 -5.49 -2.07 -8.27
C HIS A 28 -4.71 -0.74 -8.26
N SER A 29 -4.09 -0.37 -9.37
CA SER A 29 -3.12 0.76 -9.44
C SER A 29 -3.72 2.11 -9.88
N HIS A 30 -5.04 2.29 -9.84
CA HIS A 30 -5.64 3.59 -10.15
C HIS A 30 -5.44 4.59 -9.01
N ALA A 31 -5.44 5.88 -9.35
CA ALA A 31 -5.13 6.98 -8.44
C ALA A 31 -6.05 7.04 -7.20
N ASP A 32 -7.30 6.59 -7.32
CA ASP A 32 -8.22 6.49 -6.18
C ASP A 32 -7.87 5.37 -5.19
N ALA A 33 -7.13 4.35 -5.61
CA ALA A 33 -6.64 3.28 -4.75
C ALA A 33 -5.23 3.55 -4.18
N ILE A 34 -4.32 4.11 -4.98
CA ILE A 34 -2.90 4.27 -4.59
C ILE A 34 -2.49 5.72 -4.28
N GLY A 35 -3.34 6.71 -4.54
CA GLY A 35 -2.97 8.12 -4.41
C GLY A 35 -2.65 8.60 -2.99
N GLY A 36 -3.02 7.84 -1.96
CA GLY A 36 -2.68 8.12 -0.56
C GLY A 36 -1.44 7.37 -0.05
N LEU A 37 -0.65 6.74 -0.93
CA LEU A 37 0.44 5.86 -0.49
C LEU A 37 1.55 6.62 0.28
N ASP A 38 1.82 7.87 -0.05
CA ASP A 38 2.83 8.68 0.66
C ASP A 38 2.35 9.15 2.05
N ASP A 39 1.04 9.11 2.33
CA ASP A 39 0.50 9.40 3.68
C ASP A 39 1.01 8.38 4.72
N LEU A 40 1.48 7.20 4.27
CA LEU A 40 2.09 6.18 5.14
C LEU A 40 3.41 6.63 5.77
N ARG A 41 4.02 7.71 5.25
CA ARG A 41 5.27 8.29 5.76
C ARG A 41 5.21 8.59 7.25
N ASP A 42 4.07 9.07 7.74
CA ASP A 42 3.92 9.42 9.15
C ASP A 42 4.11 8.22 10.08
N TRP A 43 3.69 7.03 9.63
CA TRP A 43 3.92 5.78 10.36
C TRP A 43 5.38 5.34 10.27
N THR A 44 5.97 5.39 9.08
CA THR A 44 7.34 4.88 8.89
C THR A 44 8.40 5.79 9.51
N ASN A 45 8.10 7.08 9.66
CA ASN A 45 9.02 8.04 10.27
C ASN A 45 8.89 8.10 11.80
N ASN A 46 7.72 7.78 12.36
CA ASN A 46 7.44 8.05 13.77
C ASN A 46 6.96 6.84 14.59
N VAL A 47 6.55 5.74 13.95
CA VAL A 47 5.83 4.66 14.64
C VAL A 47 6.48 3.29 14.43
N GLN A 48 6.83 2.94 13.19
CA GLN A 48 7.32 1.61 12.83
C GLN A 48 8.41 1.72 11.76
N PRO A 49 9.35 0.77 11.66
CA PRO A 49 10.49 0.90 10.74
C PRO A 49 10.11 0.80 9.26
N PHE A 50 9.05 0.05 8.93
CA PHE A 50 8.53 -0.08 7.57
C PHE A 50 7.08 -0.58 7.57
N ILE A 51 6.42 -0.50 6.42
CA ILE A 51 5.08 -1.10 6.20
C ILE A 51 5.15 -2.07 5.00
N PRO A 52 4.75 -3.34 5.18
CA PRO A 52 4.57 -4.29 4.08
C PRO A 52 3.43 -3.87 3.13
N ILE A 53 3.72 -3.80 1.83
CA ILE A 53 2.75 -3.52 0.77
C ILE A 53 2.62 -4.77 -0.10
N HIS A 54 1.42 -5.34 -0.16
CA HIS A 54 1.11 -6.49 -1.02
C HIS A 54 0.40 -6.00 -2.28
N VAL A 55 0.94 -6.35 -3.44
CA VAL A 55 0.45 -5.82 -4.72
C VAL A 55 0.69 -6.80 -5.86
N ALA A 56 -0.24 -6.87 -6.82
CA ALA A 56 -0.07 -7.70 -8.00
C ALA A 56 1.08 -7.19 -8.89
N LYS A 57 1.76 -8.09 -9.60
CA LYS A 57 2.91 -7.72 -10.45
C LYS A 57 2.60 -6.59 -11.44
N ARG A 58 1.47 -6.64 -12.12
CA ARG A 58 1.04 -5.61 -13.08
C ARG A 58 0.94 -4.23 -12.41
N ASP A 59 0.27 -4.18 -11.27
CA ASP A 59 0.05 -2.94 -10.52
C ASP A 59 1.35 -2.39 -9.95
N PHE A 60 2.25 -3.26 -9.50
CA PHE A 60 3.59 -2.87 -9.06
C PHE A 60 4.39 -2.17 -10.18
N GLU A 61 4.33 -2.67 -11.42
CA GLU A 61 4.98 -2.02 -12.56
C GLU A 61 4.38 -0.63 -12.86
N VAL A 62 3.07 -0.45 -12.70
CA VAL A 62 2.43 0.88 -12.82
C VAL A 62 2.90 1.82 -11.69
N MET A 63 3.01 1.29 -10.47
CA MET A 63 3.47 2.05 -9.32
C MET A 63 4.93 2.50 -9.48
N LYS A 64 5.82 1.69 -10.09
CA LYS A 64 7.21 2.10 -10.38
C LYS A 64 7.28 3.37 -11.22
N MET A 65 6.30 3.63 -12.08
CA MET A 65 6.26 4.84 -12.89
C MET A 65 5.58 6.02 -12.17
N THR A 66 4.53 5.76 -11.39
CA THR A 66 3.68 6.80 -10.78
C THR A 66 4.14 7.24 -9.39
N HIS A 67 4.77 6.34 -8.63
CA HIS A 67 5.25 6.50 -7.26
C HIS A 67 6.72 6.07 -7.14
N TYR A 68 7.51 6.35 -8.18
CA TYR A 68 8.88 5.87 -8.33
C TYR A 68 9.76 6.11 -7.08
N TYR A 69 9.62 7.27 -6.44
CA TYR A 69 10.40 7.66 -5.26
C TYR A 69 10.04 6.89 -3.98
N LEU A 70 8.88 6.23 -3.95
CA LEU A 70 8.47 5.34 -2.86
C LEU A 70 8.96 3.90 -3.08
N ILE A 71 9.29 3.53 -4.31
CA ILE A 71 9.72 2.18 -4.68
C ILE A 71 11.24 2.10 -4.81
N ASP A 72 11.83 3.02 -5.56
CA ASP A 72 13.27 3.16 -5.70
C ASP A 72 13.74 4.31 -4.82
N THR A 73 14.05 4.00 -3.56
CA THR A 73 14.52 5.00 -2.61
C THR A 73 15.96 5.44 -2.87
N SER A 74 16.69 4.83 -3.82
CA SER A 74 18.05 5.24 -4.18
C SER A 74 18.09 6.62 -4.86
N VAL A 75 16.96 7.06 -5.42
CA VAL A 75 16.80 8.38 -6.04
C VAL A 75 16.52 9.49 -5.03
N VAL A 76 16.33 9.16 -3.75
CA VAL A 76 15.96 10.10 -2.69
C VAL A 76 17.20 10.85 -2.21
N VAL A 77 17.10 12.18 -2.17
CA VAL A 77 18.19 13.05 -1.75
C VAL A 77 18.48 12.88 -0.25
N PRO A 78 19.75 12.84 0.19
CA PRO A 78 20.10 12.81 1.60
C PRO A 78 19.38 13.91 2.40
N GLY A 79 18.69 13.52 3.48
CA GLY A 79 17.93 14.43 4.34
C GLY A 79 16.44 14.57 3.98
N ALA A 80 15.99 14.05 2.84
CA ALA A 80 14.56 13.91 2.56
C ALA A 80 14.00 12.66 3.26
N ALA A 81 12.88 12.82 3.96
CA ALA A 81 12.16 11.69 4.55
C ALA A 81 11.06 11.22 3.59
N VAL A 82 11.06 9.94 3.24
CA VAL A 82 10.04 9.29 2.40
C VAL A 82 9.49 8.06 3.14
N SER A 83 8.36 7.53 2.69
CA SER A 83 7.79 6.32 3.29
C SER A 83 8.76 5.13 3.15
N ALA A 84 9.03 4.42 4.24
CA ALA A 84 9.79 3.17 4.20
C ALA A 84 8.84 1.98 3.95
N LEU A 85 8.70 1.59 2.68
CA LEU A 85 7.75 0.57 2.24
C LEU A 85 8.47 -0.70 1.78
N GLN A 86 7.96 -1.87 2.17
CA GLN A 86 8.47 -3.16 1.69
C GLN A 86 7.45 -3.79 0.75
N PHE A 87 7.76 -3.84 -0.54
CA PHE A 87 6.84 -4.38 -1.55
C PHE A 87 6.97 -5.91 -1.69
N ASN A 88 5.84 -6.58 -1.51
CA ASN A 88 5.67 -8.01 -1.70
C ASN A 88 4.77 -8.22 -2.93
N VAL A 89 5.32 -8.79 -4.01
CA VAL A 89 4.53 -9.13 -5.19
C VAL A 89 3.69 -10.37 -4.88
N ILE A 90 2.38 -10.26 -5.07
CA ILE A 90 1.42 -11.36 -4.85
C ILE A 90 0.82 -11.84 -6.16
N ASP A 91 0.40 -13.09 -6.16
CA ASP A 91 -0.35 -13.74 -7.24
C ASP A 91 -1.81 -13.96 -6.80
N GLU A 92 -2.56 -14.80 -7.52
CA GLU A 92 -3.97 -15.13 -7.21
C GLU A 92 -4.10 -16.16 -6.08
N GLU A 93 -2.98 -16.70 -5.60
CA GLU A 93 -2.92 -17.67 -4.53
C GLU A 93 -3.10 -17.02 -3.15
N PRO A 94 -3.74 -17.70 -2.18
CA PRO A 94 -3.84 -17.19 -0.81
C PRO A 94 -2.46 -16.96 -0.17
N PHE A 95 -2.36 -15.90 0.60
CA PHE A 95 -1.17 -15.57 1.39
C PHE A 95 -1.57 -15.24 2.83
N ILE A 96 -0.56 -15.17 3.69
CA ILE A 96 -0.73 -14.89 5.11
C ILE A 96 -0.12 -13.52 5.42
N VAL A 97 -0.91 -12.67 6.07
CA VAL A 97 -0.43 -11.44 6.70
C VAL A 97 -0.57 -11.64 8.20
N HIS A 98 0.56 -11.72 8.91
CA HIS A 98 0.61 -12.17 10.29
C HIS A 98 -0.07 -13.55 10.49
N ASP A 99 -1.29 -13.57 11.04
CA ASP A 99 -2.08 -14.79 11.26
C ASP A 99 -3.40 -14.78 10.46
N LEU A 100 -3.57 -13.79 9.58
CA LEU A 100 -4.75 -13.64 8.75
C LEU A 100 -4.50 -14.22 7.35
N LYS A 101 -5.30 -15.22 6.97
CA LYS A 101 -5.34 -15.72 5.59
C LYS A 101 -6.11 -14.75 4.71
N VAL A 102 -5.43 -14.23 3.70
CA VAL A 102 -5.99 -13.38 2.65
C VAL A 102 -6.05 -14.21 1.38
N THR A 103 -7.25 -14.30 0.78
CA THR A 103 -7.47 -15.01 -0.48
C THR A 103 -7.84 -13.96 -1.53
N PRO A 104 -6.95 -13.67 -2.50
CA PRO A 104 -7.26 -12.79 -3.61
C PRO A 104 -8.47 -13.28 -4.42
N LEU A 105 -9.33 -12.36 -4.84
CA LEU A 105 -10.44 -12.60 -5.75
C LEU A 105 -10.21 -11.84 -7.06
N PRO A 106 -9.72 -12.52 -8.12
CA PRO A 106 -9.45 -11.91 -9.41
C PRO A 106 -10.75 -11.47 -10.08
N VAL A 107 -10.88 -10.16 -10.35
CA VAL A 107 -12.05 -9.59 -11.04
C VAL A 107 -11.63 -8.70 -12.19
N TRP A 108 -12.40 -8.71 -13.29
CA TRP A 108 -12.13 -7.86 -14.44
C TRP A 108 -12.39 -6.39 -14.11
N HIS A 109 -11.36 -5.56 -14.26
CA HIS A 109 -11.40 -4.11 -14.06
C HIS A 109 -11.13 -3.37 -15.38
N GLY A 110 -11.93 -3.72 -16.39
CA GLY A 110 -11.74 -3.29 -17.77
C GLY A 110 -11.15 -4.38 -18.67
N GLN A 111 -10.89 -4.04 -19.93
CA GLN A 111 -10.41 -5.00 -20.92
C GLN A 111 -8.93 -5.36 -20.68
N GLY A 112 -8.65 -6.65 -20.50
CA GLY A 112 -7.27 -7.13 -20.31
C GLY A 112 -6.65 -6.76 -18.95
N TYR A 113 -7.47 -6.38 -17.96
CA TYR A 113 -7.02 -6.03 -16.61
C TYR A 113 -7.85 -6.77 -15.57
N ARG A 114 -7.18 -7.59 -14.75
CA ARG A 114 -7.77 -8.15 -13.54
C ARG A 114 -7.16 -7.49 -12.31
N SER A 115 -8.00 -6.93 -11.45
CA SER A 115 -7.61 -6.47 -10.11
C SER A 115 -7.72 -7.63 -9.12
N LEU A 116 -6.89 -7.61 -8.08
CA LEU A 116 -6.93 -8.60 -7.01
C LEU A 116 -7.62 -7.97 -5.79
N GLY A 117 -8.93 -8.20 -5.69
CA GLY A 117 -9.76 -7.76 -4.56
C GLY A 117 -9.70 -8.70 -3.38
#